data_AF-A0A0S4WLP2-F1
#
_entry.id   AF-A0A0S4WLP2-F1
#
_cell.length_a   1.000
_cell.length_b   1.000
_cell.length_c   1.000
_cell.angle_alpha   90.00
_cell.angle_beta   90.00
_cell.angle_gamma   90.00
#
_symmetry.space_group_name_H-M   'P 1'
#
loop_
_entity.id
_entity.type
_entity.pdbx_description
1 polymer ?
#
loop_
_entity_poly.entity_id
_entity_poly.type
_entity_poly.pdbx_seq_one_letter_code
_entity_poly.pdbx_strand_id
1 'polypeptide(L)'
;MQLKNLADSAVLALPDDLLWADEHAWTPAVAAVSYLLTGALLVESAARQKGRPITLVGAADMAWVTRATMNTLYAWAATPSLQFELTHTDGRVFTVAFRHHETAIEAEPVMGFPAQRDADFYRLTLRLMEI
;
A
#
# COMPACT_ATOMS: atom_id res chain seq x y z
N MET A 1 -7.06 -8.93 -7.59
CA MET A 1 -5.89 -8.36 -6.90
C MET A 1 -5.55 -9.30 -5.76
N GLN A 2 -4.27 -9.48 -5.46
CA GLN A 2 -3.87 -10.35 -4.34
C GLN A 2 -2.60 -9.86 -3.69
N LEU A 3 -2.47 -10.17 -2.41
CA LEU A 3 -1.28 -9.95 -1.61
C LEU A 3 -0.76 -11.32 -1.16
N LYS A 4 0.43 -11.68 -1.60
CA LYS A 4 1.09 -12.93 -1.23
C LYS A 4 2.21 -12.65 -0.23
N ASN A 5 2.18 -13.31 0.92
CA ASN A 5 3.28 -13.27 1.88
C ASN A 5 4.47 -14.07 1.35
N LEU A 6 5.64 -13.43 1.23
CA LEU A 6 6.83 -14.08 0.68
C LEU A 6 7.51 -15.05 1.67
N ALA A 7 7.19 -14.97 2.97
CA ALA A 7 7.78 -15.84 3.97
C ALA A 7 7.18 -17.26 3.96
N ASP A 8 5.86 -17.38 3.77
CA ASP A 8 5.12 -18.64 3.85
C ASP A 8 4.30 -18.95 2.57
N SER A 9 4.36 -18.08 1.56
CA SER A 9 3.57 -18.16 0.32
C SER A 9 2.05 -18.13 0.53
N ALA A 10 1.55 -17.71 1.70
CA ALA A 10 0.13 -17.53 1.92
C ALA A 10 -0.42 -16.40 1.03
N VAL A 11 -1.56 -16.64 0.39
CA VAL A 11 -2.19 -15.68 -0.54
C VAL A 11 -3.46 -15.15 0.08
N LEU A 12 -3.59 -13.83 0.10
CA LEU A 12 -4.81 -13.13 0.50
C LEU A 12 -5.38 -12.38 -0.71
N ALA A 13 -6.61 -12.75 -1.09
CA ALA A 13 -7.34 -12.02 -2.12
C ALA A 13 -7.76 -10.63 -1.59
N LEU A 14 -7.51 -9.61 -2.40
CA LEU A 14 -7.96 -8.25 -2.13
C LEU A 14 -9.01 -7.87 -3.19
N PRO A 15 -10.02 -7.04 -2.84
CA PRO A 15 -11.01 -6.57 -3.80
C PRO A 15 -10.34 -5.83 -4.97
N ASP A 16 -10.85 -6.05 -6.17
CA ASP A 16 -10.35 -5.39 -7.39
C ASP A 16 -10.70 -3.89 -7.44
N ASP A 17 -11.72 -3.48 -6.69
CA ASP A 17 -12.23 -2.11 -6.68
C ASP A 17 -11.46 -1.17 -5.73
N LEU A 18 -10.34 -1.63 -5.16
CA LEU A 18 -9.47 -0.80 -4.32
C LEU A 18 -8.75 0.24 -5.17
N LEU A 19 -8.95 1.52 -4.83
CA LEU A 19 -8.39 2.64 -5.58
C LEU A 19 -6.96 2.94 -5.13
N TRP A 20 -6.02 3.00 -6.08
CA TRP A 20 -4.66 3.45 -5.83
C TRP A 20 -4.59 4.98 -5.79
N ALA A 21 -4.74 5.55 -4.59
CA ALA A 21 -4.91 6.99 -4.39
C ALA A 21 -3.67 7.83 -4.77
N ASP A 22 -2.46 7.27 -4.62
CA ASP A 22 -1.19 7.94 -4.89
C ASP A 22 -0.47 7.43 -6.15
N GLU A 23 -1.17 6.74 -7.06
CA GLU A 23 -0.57 6.10 -8.24
C GLU A 23 0.31 7.02 -9.07
N HIS A 24 -0.18 8.24 -9.30
CA HIS A 24 0.46 9.29 -10.09
C HIS A 24 1.06 10.42 -9.24
N ALA A 25 0.99 10.32 -7.91
CA ALA A 25 1.57 11.31 -7.01
C ALA A 25 3.09 11.11 -6.81
N TRP A 26 3.61 9.93 -7.14
CA TRP A 26 5.02 9.61 -7.05
C TRP A 26 5.69 9.61 -8.43
N THR A 27 6.85 10.27 -8.53
CA THR A 27 7.69 10.26 -9.73
C THR A 27 9.01 9.54 -9.48
N PRO A 28 9.49 8.70 -10.42
CA PRO A 28 10.78 8.04 -10.29
C PRO A 28 11.94 9.03 -10.48
N ALA A 29 11.76 10.06 -11.31
CA ALA A 29 12.76 11.09 -11.50
C ALA A 29 12.82 12.04 -10.29
N VAL A 30 14.03 12.34 -9.83
CA VAL A 30 14.33 13.33 -8.79
C VAL A 30 15.47 14.23 -9.27
N ALA A 31 15.46 15.48 -8.84
CA ALA A 31 16.56 16.41 -9.11
C ALA A 31 16.93 17.21 -7.85
N ALA A 32 18.22 17.45 -7.66
CA ALA A 32 18.75 18.44 -6.74
C ALA A 32 19.21 19.67 -7.55
N VAL A 33 18.87 20.87 -7.08
CA VAL A 33 19.19 22.13 -7.76
C VAL A 33 19.96 23.02 -6.80
N SER A 34 21.15 23.45 -7.21
CA SER A 34 22.01 24.34 -6.43
C SER A 34 22.75 25.32 -7.33
N TYR A 35 23.39 26.33 -6.73
CA TYR A 35 24.25 27.27 -7.44
C TYR A 35 25.72 27.06 -7.03
N LEU A 36 26.62 27.15 -8.01
CA LEU A 36 28.07 27.17 -7.76
C LEU A 36 28.51 28.56 -7.25
N LEU A 37 29.73 28.65 -6.71
CA LEU A 37 30.33 29.93 -6.27
C LEU A 37 30.40 30.97 -7.40
N THR A 38 30.42 30.52 -8.65
CA THR A 38 30.40 31.37 -9.85
C THR A 38 29.01 31.89 -10.22
N GLY A 39 27.96 31.44 -9.55
CA GLY A 39 26.56 31.73 -9.88
C GLY A 39 25.96 30.82 -10.98
N ALA A 40 26.72 29.85 -11.50
CA ALA A 40 26.19 28.86 -12.44
C ALA A 40 25.20 27.89 -11.75
N LEU A 41 24.11 27.55 -12.44
CA LEU A 41 23.10 26.60 -11.96
C LEU A 41 23.60 25.16 -12.15
N LEU A 42 23.65 24.39 -11.06
CA LEU A 42 23.90 22.96 -11.06
C LEU A 42 22.58 22.23 -10.87
N VAL A 43 22.26 21.31 -11.79
CA VAL A 43 21.10 20.43 -11.72
C VAL A 43 21.59 18.98 -11.77
N GLU A 44 21.39 18.26 -10.69
CA GLU A 44 21.76 16.84 -10.57
C GLU A 44 20.49 16.00 -10.60
N SER A 45 20.31 15.20 -11.66
CA SER A 45 19.11 14.39 -11.87
C SER A 45 19.43 12.89 -11.71
N ALA A 46 18.53 12.16 -11.05
CA ALA A 46 18.66 10.72 -10.84
C ALA A 46 17.29 10.02 -10.82
N ALA A 47 17.31 8.68 -10.86
CA ALA A 47 16.12 7.84 -10.71
C ALA A 47 16.08 7.18 -9.33
N ARG A 48 14.97 7.33 -8.62
CA ARG A 48 14.66 6.61 -7.38
C ARG A 48 14.54 5.12 -7.68
N GLN A 49 15.28 4.30 -6.94
CA GLN A 49 15.27 2.85 -7.15
C GLN A 49 14.10 2.16 -6.45
N LYS A 50 13.73 2.63 -5.25
CA LYS A 50 12.70 2.04 -4.36
C LYS A 50 11.99 3.13 -3.54
N GLY A 51 11.00 2.73 -2.75
CA GLY A 51 10.24 3.62 -1.88
C GLY A 51 9.04 4.28 -2.55
N ARG A 52 8.48 3.66 -3.60
CA ARG A 52 7.22 4.11 -4.18
C ARG A 52 6.08 3.78 -3.21
N PRO A 53 5.32 4.78 -2.71
CA PRO A 53 4.17 4.51 -1.87
C PRO A 53 3.04 3.91 -2.72
N ILE A 54 2.32 2.95 -2.12
CA ILE A 54 1.12 2.35 -2.71
C ILE A 54 0.02 2.43 -1.65
N THR A 55 -0.92 3.36 -1.84
CA THR A 55 -2.07 3.56 -0.94
C THR A 55 -3.34 3.06 -1.63
N LEU A 56 -3.85 1.92 -1.17
CA LEU A 56 -5.06 1.28 -1.67
C LEU A 56 -6.23 1.63 -0.76
N VAL A 57 -7.24 2.31 -1.30
CA VAL A 57 -8.38 2.84 -0.54
C VAL A 57 -9.66 2.20 -1.04
N GLY A 58 -10.42 1.60 -0.13
CA GLY A 58 -11.81 1.22 -0.40
C GLY A 58 -12.72 2.43 -0.32
N ALA A 59 -13.59 2.61 -1.30
CA ALA A 59 -14.60 3.67 -1.24
C ALA A 59 -15.70 3.35 -0.21
N ALA A 60 -16.60 4.29 0.04
CA ALA A 60 -17.67 4.12 1.03
C ALA A 60 -18.65 2.98 0.67
N ASP A 61 -18.90 2.80 -0.62
CA ASP A 61 -19.95 1.96 -1.19
C ASP A 61 -19.42 0.74 -1.98
N MET A 62 -18.09 0.58 -2.10
CA MET A 62 -17.46 -0.53 -2.82
C MET A 62 -16.14 -0.98 -2.16
N ALA A 63 -15.55 -2.07 -2.66
CA ALA A 63 -14.27 -2.63 -2.21
C ALA A 63 -14.24 -3.05 -0.72
N TRP A 64 -15.35 -3.56 -0.20
CA TRP A 64 -15.41 -4.04 1.18
C TRP A 64 -14.62 -5.33 1.38
N VAL A 65 -13.96 -5.45 2.53
CA VAL A 65 -13.26 -6.66 2.97
C VAL A 65 -13.97 -7.26 4.18
N THR A 66 -13.88 -8.58 4.33
CA THR A 66 -14.42 -9.25 5.52
C THR A 66 -13.52 -9.01 6.72
N ARG A 67 -14.07 -9.11 7.92
CA ARG A 67 -13.31 -9.07 9.17
C ARG A 67 -12.22 -10.15 9.22
N ALA A 68 -12.43 -11.32 8.63
CA ALA A 68 -11.40 -12.35 8.50
C ALA A 68 -10.18 -11.89 7.68
N THR A 69 -10.43 -11.26 6.52
CA THR A 69 -9.38 -10.66 5.69
C THR A 69 -8.63 -9.58 6.47
N MET A 70 -9.38 -8.73 7.19
CA MET A 70 -8.80 -7.67 8.02
C MET A 70 -7.92 -8.23 9.14
N ASN A 71 -8.36 -9.27 9.85
CA ASN A 71 -7.57 -9.94 10.88
C ASN A 71 -6.27 -10.54 10.31
N THR A 72 -6.31 -11.09 9.09
CA THR A 72 -5.12 -11.62 8.40
C THR A 72 -4.12 -10.50 8.10
N LEU A 73 -4.59 -9.39 7.52
CA LEU A 73 -3.75 -8.21 7.27
C LEU A 73 -3.14 -7.66 8.55
N TYR A 74 -3.92 -7.61 9.64
CA TYR A 74 -3.44 -7.14 10.93
C TYR A 74 -2.35 -8.05 11.51
N ALA A 75 -2.54 -9.38 11.45
CA ALA A 75 -1.53 -10.34 11.89
C ALA A 75 -0.23 -10.22 11.09
N TRP A 76 -0.34 -10.03 9.77
CA TRP A 76 0.82 -9.78 8.91
C TRP A 76 1.51 -8.46 9.23
N ALA A 77 0.76 -7.37 9.42
CA ALA A 77 1.31 -6.07 9.80
C ALA A 77 1.92 -6.05 11.21
N ALA A 78 1.48 -6.94 12.12
CA ALA A 78 2.08 -7.08 13.44
C ALA A 78 3.48 -7.74 13.40
N THR A 79 3.85 -8.35 12.27
CA THR A 79 5.16 -9.00 12.09
C THR A 79 6.08 -8.08 11.30
N PRO A 80 7.12 -7.50 11.93
CA PRO A 80 8.00 -6.56 11.26
C PRO A 80 8.82 -7.25 10.16
N SER A 81 9.23 -6.46 9.17
CA SER A 81 10.12 -6.88 8.07
C SER A 81 9.57 -7.94 7.12
N LEU A 82 8.28 -8.31 7.23
CA LEU A 82 7.64 -9.13 6.21
C LEU A 82 7.57 -8.40 4.87
N GLN A 83 7.83 -9.15 3.81
CA GLN A 83 7.72 -8.70 2.43
C GLN A 83 6.59 -9.46 1.75
N PHE A 84 5.93 -8.76 0.83
CA PHE A 84 4.78 -9.28 0.12
C PHE A 84 4.95 -9.04 -1.37
N GLU A 85 4.32 -9.89 -2.16
CA GLU A 85 4.10 -9.67 -3.57
C GLU A 85 2.66 -9.19 -3.75
N LEU A 86 2.50 -7.94 -4.19
CA LEU A 86 1.22 -7.37 -4.56
C LEU A 86 1.03 -7.55 -6.07
N THR A 87 0.03 -8.34 -6.47
CA THR A 87 -0.43 -8.41 -7.86
C THR A 87 -1.63 -7.50 -8.03
N HIS A 88 -1.42 -6.37 -8.71
CA HIS A 88 -2.45 -5.38 -9.00
C HIS A 88 -3.45 -5.87 -10.07
N THR A 89 -4.61 -5.22 -10.19
CA THR A 89 -5.70 -5.63 -11.08
C THR A 89 -5.34 -5.62 -12.57
N ASP A 90 -4.40 -4.75 -12.96
CA ASP A 90 -3.86 -4.67 -14.32
C ASP A 90 -2.68 -5.63 -14.58
N GLY A 91 -2.37 -6.52 -13.64
CA GLY A 91 -1.31 -7.52 -13.76
C GLY A 91 0.09 -7.02 -13.37
N ARG A 92 0.26 -5.75 -13.00
CA ARG A 92 1.55 -5.28 -12.44
C ARG A 92 1.83 -5.98 -11.11
N VAL A 93 3.10 -6.33 -10.89
CA VAL A 93 3.57 -7.01 -9.69
C VAL A 93 4.56 -6.13 -8.97
N PHE A 94 4.35 -5.93 -7.67
CA PHE A 94 5.22 -5.11 -6.81
C PHE A 94 5.69 -5.93 -5.61
N THR A 95 6.98 -5.83 -5.30
CA THR A 95 7.49 -6.28 -3.99
C THR A 95 7.29 -5.16 -3.00
N VAL A 96 6.54 -5.42 -1.94
CA VAL A 96 6.07 -4.39 -1.01
C VAL A 96 6.26 -4.79 0.44
N ALA A 97 6.32 -3.81 1.31
CA ALA A 97 6.17 -3.98 2.75
C ALA A 97 5.08 -3.03 3.27
N PHE A 98 4.53 -3.34 4.45
CA PHE A 98 3.65 -2.42 5.15
C PHE A 98 4.39 -1.13 5.51
N ARG A 99 3.73 0.00 5.29
CA ARG A 99 4.31 1.33 5.53
C ARG A 99 4.22 1.71 7.00
N HIS A 100 5.00 1.05 7.87
CA HIS A 100 4.94 1.22 9.33
C HIS A 100 5.38 2.59 9.87
N HIS A 101 6.03 3.43 9.05
CA HIS A 101 6.30 4.81 9.44
C HIS A 101 5.03 5.71 9.40
N GLU A 102 3.94 5.18 8.85
CA GLU A 102 2.58 5.72 8.88
C GLU A 102 1.62 4.66 9.48
N THR A 103 0.33 4.97 9.53
CA THR A 103 -0.72 3.99 9.84
C THR A 103 -0.92 3.04 8.67
N ALA A 104 -0.17 1.92 8.66
CA ALA A 104 -0.13 0.94 7.58
C ALA A 104 -1.52 0.38 7.21
N ILE A 105 -2.41 0.21 8.18
CA ILE A 105 -3.77 -0.25 7.96
C ILE A 105 -4.74 0.61 8.76
N GLU A 106 -5.78 1.09 8.09
CA GLU A 106 -6.89 1.81 8.68
C GLU A 106 -8.18 1.14 8.20
N ALA A 107 -9.09 0.86 9.13
CA ALA A 107 -10.30 0.10 8.81
C ALA A 107 -11.50 0.59 9.61
N GLU A 108 -12.65 0.67 8.95
CA GLU A 108 -13.91 1.13 9.53
C GLU A 108 -15.06 0.16 9.19
N PRO A 109 -15.91 -0.24 10.16
CA PRO A 109 -17.07 -1.08 9.88
C PRO A 109 -18.07 -0.37 8.97
N VAL A 110 -18.53 -1.05 7.92
CA VAL A 110 -19.46 -0.47 6.94
C VAL A 110 -20.82 -0.15 7.55
N MET A 111 -21.31 -1.02 8.44
CA MET A 111 -22.65 -0.90 9.03
C MET A 111 -22.75 0.16 10.14
N GLY A 112 -21.66 0.86 10.50
CA GLY A 112 -21.66 1.87 11.55
C GLY A 112 -21.83 1.33 12.98
N PHE A 113 -21.86 0.00 13.14
CA PHE A 113 -21.86 -0.69 14.43
C PHE A 113 -20.66 -1.65 14.51
N PRO A 114 -20.23 -2.03 15.72
CA PRO A 114 -19.13 -2.98 15.87
C PRO A 114 -19.39 -4.29 15.14
N ALA A 115 -18.53 -4.62 14.16
CA ALA A 115 -18.53 -5.91 13.51
C ALA A 115 -18.06 -7.00 14.49
N GLN A 116 -18.84 -8.06 14.63
CA GLN A 116 -18.61 -9.14 15.59
C GLN A 116 -18.27 -10.47 14.91
N ARG A 117 -18.79 -10.69 13.71
CA ARG A 117 -18.60 -11.92 12.94
C ARG A 117 -17.51 -11.73 11.91
N ASP A 118 -16.86 -12.82 11.57
CA ASP A 118 -15.78 -12.83 10.59
C ASP A 118 -16.22 -12.45 9.17
N ALA A 119 -17.51 -12.62 8.87
CA ALA A 119 -18.14 -12.24 7.61
C ALA A 119 -18.63 -10.78 7.57
N ASP A 120 -18.52 -10.03 8.67
CA ASP A 120 -18.92 -8.62 8.67
C ASP A 120 -17.93 -7.78 7.85
N PHE A 121 -18.43 -6.71 7.24
CA PHE A 121 -17.69 -5.93 6.24
C PHE A 121 -17.01 -4.69 6.84
N TYR A 122 -15.80 -4.45 6.36
CA TYR A 122 -14.99 -3.27 6.64
C TYR A 122 -14.62 -2.56 5.36
N ARG A 123 -14.57 -1.23 5.43
CA ARG A 123 -13.81 -0.41 4.49
C ARG A 123 -12.36 -0.36 4.96
N LEU A 124 -11.43 -0.54 4.02
CA LEU A 124 -10.01 -0.63 4.28
C LEU A 124 -9.25 0.47 3.54
N THR A 125 -8.32 1.11 4.24
CA THR A 125 -7.21 1.84 3.64
C THR A 125 -5.92 1.09 3.99
N LEU A 126 -5.25 0.60 2.96
CA LEU A 126 -4.03 -0.19 3.06
C LEU A 126 -2.85 0.61 2.49
N ARG A 127 -1.88 0.90 3.34
CA ARG A 127 -0.67 1.68 3.00
C ARG A 127 0.54 0.77 2.93
N LEU A 128 1.01 0.56 1.72
CA LEU A 128 2.18 -0.23 1.37
C LEU A 128 3.28 0.67 0.82
N MET A 129 4.48 0.13 0.71
CA MET A 129 5.64 0.76 0.10
C MET A 129 6.43 -0.27 -0.71
N GLU A 130 6.77 0.07 -1.94
CA GLU A 130 7.63 -0.73 -2.79
C GLU A 130 9.06 -0.75 -2.25
N ILE A 131 9.62 -1.96 -2.09
CA ILE A 131 10.94 -2.23 -1.52
C ILE A 131 11.85 -2.97 -2.49
#